data_AF-A0A0K0SXI2-F1
#
_entry.id   AF-A0A0K0SXI2-F1
#
_cell.length_a   1.000
_cell.length_b   1.000
_cell.length_c   1.000
_cell.angle_alpha   90.00
_cell.angle_beta   90.00
_cell.angle_gamma   90.00
#
_symmetry.space_group_name_H-M   'P 1'
#
loop_
_entity.id
_entity.type
_entity.pdbx_description
1 polymer ?
#
loop_
_entity_poly.entity_id
_entity_poly.type
_entity_poly.pdbx_seq_one_letter_code
_entity_poly.pdbx_strand_id
1 'polypeptide(L)'
;MRASVLGFVSVGALAAAVHYVVALLAHAGGWQPTGANWIGFLCAFPVSYIGHRRWSFRGTQASHMTAFFKFLTVALLGFLGNQGLLWLALTYTPLPFWFVLGMVMVIIAVSTWLLSRFWAFQYT
;
A
#
# COMPACT_ATOMS: atom_id res chain seq x y z
N MET A 1 14.34 19.03 -4.68
CA MET A 1 14.40 17.77 -5.45
C MET A 1 12.97 17.36 -5.76
N ARG A 2 12.53 17.48 -7.01
CA ARG A 2 11.17 17.05 -7.41
C ARG A 2 11.18 15.53 -7.44
N ALA A 3 10.67 14.87 -6.40
CA ALA A 3 10.34 13.45 -6.51
C ALA A 3 9.42 13.32 -7.72
N SER A 4 9.84 12.60 -8.75
CA SER A 4 9.04 12.43 -9.94
C SER A 4 7.76 11.71 -9.52
N VAL A 5 6.64 12.41 -9.61
CA VAL A 5 5.30 11.92 -9.25
C VAL A 5 5.04 10.57 -9.95
N LEU A 6 5.52 10.43 -11.19
CA LEU A 6 5.58 9.18 -11.94
C LEU A 6 6.33 8.06 -11.20
N GLY A 7 7.51 8.31 -10.65
CA GLY A 7 8.25 7.32 -9.87
C GLY A 7 7.54 6.93 -8.58
N PHE A 8 6.88 7.88 -7.91
CA PHE A 8 6.08 7.61 -6.72
C PHE A 8 4.88 6.71 -7.04
N VAL A 9 4.15 7.04 -8.11
CA VAL A 9 3.00 6.25 -8.59
C VAL A 9 3.45 4.85 -9.05
N SER A 10 4.53 4.73 -9.82
CA SER A 10 5.03 3.43 -10.30
C SER A 10 5.49 2.52 -9.16
N VAL A 11 6.20 3.04 -8.17
CA VAL A 11 6.63 2.26 -7.00
C VAL A 11 5.43 1.85 -6.14
N GLY A 12 4.47 2.76 -5.94
CA GLY A 12 3.23 2.44 -5.23
C GLY A 12 2.40 1.36 -5.95
N ALA A 13 2.28 1.44 -7.28
CA ALA A 13 1.59 0.46 -8.09
C ALA A 13 2.28 -0.91 -8.04
N LEU A 14 3.61 -0.96 -8.11
CA LEU A 14 4.36 -2.20 -7.97
C LEU A 14 4.17 -2.83 -6.59
N ALA A 15 4.23 -2.04 -5.53
CA ALA A 15 4.00 -2.52 -4.16
C ALA A 15 2.56 -3.05 -3.99
N ALA A 16 1.56 -2.36 -4.54
CA ALA A 16 0.18 -2.82 -4.55
C ALA A 16 0.02 -4.15 -5.31
N ALA A 17 0.64 -4.29 -6.48
CA ALA A 17 0.60 -5.54 -7.24
C ALA A 17 1.23 -6.70 -6.44
N VAL A 18 2.38 -6.48 -5.80
CA VAL A 18 3.04 -7.46 -4.93
C VAL A 18 2.12 -7.84 -3.76
N HIS A 19 1.51 -6.87 -3.10
CA HIS A 19 0.56 -7.13 -2.00
C HIS A 19 -0.56 -8.04 -2.47
N TYR A 20 -1.23 -7.70 -3.57
CA TYR A 20 -2.38 -8.42 -4.09
C TYR A 20 -2.03 -9.87 -4.43
N VAL A 21 -0.95 -10.08 -5.19
CA VAL A 21 -0.52 -11.42 -5.60
C VAL A 21 -0.13 -12.26 -4.39
N VAL A 22 0.66 -11.72 -3.46
CA VAL A 22 1.10 -12.46 -2.27
C VAL A 22 -0.09 -12.79 -1.36
N ALA A 23 -1.02 -11.87 -1.17
CA ALA A 23 -2.23 -12.12 -0.39
C ALA A 23 -3.10 -13.22 -1.02
N LEU A 24 -3.27 -13.22 -2.35
CA LEU A 24 -4.00 -14.30 -3.03
C LEU A 24 -3.30 -15.65 -2.90
N LEU A 25 -1.98 -15.69 -3.08
CA LEU A 25 -1.20 -16.92 -2.94
C LEU A 25 -1.24 -17.45 -1.51
N ALA A 26 -1.15 -16.57 -0.51
CA ALA A 26 -1.27 -16.94 0.90
C ALA A 26 -2.66 -17.52 1.20
N HIS A 27 -3.72 -16.89 0.69
CA HIS A 27 -5.08 -17.40 0.85
C HIS A 27 -5.29 -18.75 0.16
N ALA A 28 -4.78 -18.90 -1.07
CA ALA A 28 -4.79 -20.18 -1.79
C ALA A 28 -3.99 -21.27 -1.07
N GLY A 29 -2.96 -20.89 -0.31
CA GLY A 29 -2.20 -21.78 0.58
C GLY A 29 -2.89 -22.12 1.90
N GLY A 30 -4.16 -21.73 2.09
CA GLY A 30 -4.97 -22.09 3.26
C GLY A 30 -4.98 -21.05 4.39
N TRP A 31 -4.34 -19.89 4.22
CA TRP A 31 -4.44 -18.82 5.21
C TRP A 31 -5.83 -18.17 5.20
N GLN A 32 -6.33 -17.84 6.38
CA GLN A 32 -7.54 -17.03 6.51
C GLN A 32 -7.35 -15.66 5.84
N PRO A 33 -8.40 -15.04 5.28
CA PRO A 33 -8.33 -13.76 4.57
C PRO A 33 -7.56 -12.66 5.30
N THR A 34 -7.75 -12.57 6.62
CA THR A 34 -7.06 -11.60 7.48
C THR A 34 -5.55 -11.86 7.56
N GLY A 35 -5.14 -13.12 7.73
CA GLY A 35 -3.73 -13.52 7.75
C GLY A 35 -3.06 -13.38 6.38
N ALA A 36 -3.77 -13.72 5.31
CA ALA A 36 -3.31 -13.54 3.95
C ALA A 36 -3.02 -12.06 3.62
N ASN A 37 -3.88 -11.15 4.08
CA ASN A 37 -3.67 -9.70 3.91
C ASN A 37 -2.43 -9.19 4.65
N TRP A 38 -2.15 -9.70 5.85
CA TRP A 38 -0.92 -9.41 6.60
C TRP A 38 0.34 -9.84 5.85
N ILE A 39 0.34 -11.05 5.30
CA ILE A 39 1.49 -11.56 4.52
C ILE A 39 1.70 -10.69 3.28
N GLY A 40 0.62 -10.32 2.58
CA GLY A 40 0.67 -9.38 1.45
C GLY A 40 1.34 -8.06 1.81
N PHE A 41 0.96 -7.46 2.94
CA PHE A 41 1.54 -6.21 3.41
C PHE A 41 3.02 -6.34 3.79
N LEU A 42 3.39 -7.39 4.52
CA LEU A 42 4.77 -7.64 4.94
C LEU A 42 5.71 -7.82 3.74
N CYS A 43 5.23 -8.37 2.63
CA CYS A 43 6.01 -8.50 1.39
C CYS A 43 6.00 -7.22 0.55
N ALA A 44 4.90 -6.47 0.53
CA ALA A 44 4.78 -5.24 -0.25
C ALA A 44 5.54 -4.06 0.37
N PHE A 45 5.60 -3.98 1.69
CA PHE A 45 6.22 -2.88 2.41
C PHE A 45 7.73 -2.71 2.07
N PRO A 46 8.57 -3.77 2.09
CA PRO A 46 9.97 -3.67 1.66
C PRO A 46 10.12 -3.24 0.19
N VAL A 47 9.25 -3.71 -0.71
CA VAL A 47 9.27 -3.33 -2.13
C VAL A 47 9.00 -1.85 -2.30
N SER A 48 8.00 -1.32 -1.58
CA SER A 48 7.68 0.11 -1.59
C SER A 48 8.83 0.94 -1.02
N TYR A 49 9.38 0.54 0.15
CA TYR A 49 10.49 1.27 0.78
C TYR A 49 11.75 1.29 -0.08
N ILE A 50 12.15 0.15 -0.65
CA ILE A 50 13.33 0.04 -1.53
C ILE A 50 13.10 0.83 -2.81
N GLY A 51 11.91 0.78 -3.40
CA GLY A 51 11.55 1.53 -4.61
C GLY A 51 11.63 3.04 -4.39
N HIS A 52 11.00 3.55 -3.35
CA HIS A 52 11.05 4.99 -3.02
C HIS A 52 12.47 5.42 -2.65
N ARG A 53 13.25 4.55 -2.02
CA ARG A 53 14.66 4.86 -1.69
C ARG A 53 15.55 4.89 -2.93
N ARG A 54 15.44 3.92 -3.84
CA ARG A 54 16.28 3.83 -5.05
C ARG A 54 15.95 4.91 -6.08
N TRP A 55 14.71 5.35 -6.15
CA TRP A 55 14.29 6.36 -7.14
C TRP A 55 14.00 7.75 -6.56
N SER A 56 13.37 7.89 -5.39
CA SER A 56 12.97 9.20 -4.86
C SER A 56 14.01 9.86 -3.95
N PHE A 57 14.89 9.10 -3.29
CA PHE A 57 15.82 9.61 -2.27
C PHE A 57 17.31 9.47 -2.61
N ARG A 58 17.67 9.48 -3.89
CA ARG A 58 19.07 9.41 -4.37
C ARG A 58 19.97 10.62 -3.99
N GLY A 59 19.60 11.45 -3.00
CA GLY A 59 20.34 12.66 -2.63
C GLY A 59 20.10 13.26 -1.23
N THR A 60 19.42 12.59 -0.30
CA THR A 60 19.14 13.16 1.04
C THR A 60 20.04 12.59 2.13
N GLN A 61 20.75 13.47 2.85
CA GLN A 61 21.56 13.18 4.05
C GLN A 61 20.73 12.94 5.33
N ALA A 62 19.47 12.52 5.23
CA ALA A 62 18.63 12.23 6.39
C ALA A 62 18.94 10.82 6.92
N SER A 63 19.08 10.68 8.25
CA SER A 63 19.34 9.39 8.91
C SER A 63 18.34 8.32 8.47
N HIS A 64 18.87 7.16 8.03
CA HIS A 64 18.10 6.03 7.49
C HIS A 64 16.94 5.61 8.38
N MET A 65 17.11 5.66 9.71
CA MET A 65 16.09 5.21 10.66
C MET A 65 14.89 6.15 10.71
N THR A 66 15.09 7.47 10.68
CA THR A 66 13.99 8.43 10.82
C THR A 66 13.04 8.39 9.62
N ALA A 67 13.58 8.28 8.40
CA ALA A 67 12.76 8.15 7.19
C ALA A 67 12.02 6.81 7.15
N PHE A 68 12.68 5.72 7.57
CA PHE A 68 12.08 4.41 7.67
C PHE A 68 10.91 4.38 8.65
N PHE A 69 11.08 4.86 9.89
CA PHE A 69 10.00 4.85 10.88
C PHE A 69 8.83 5.73 10.47
N LYS A 70 9.06 6.91 9.89
CA LYS A 70 7.98 7.76 9.38
C LYS A 70 7.20 7.06 8.27
N PHE A 71 7.90 6.43 7.32
CA PHE A 71 7.26 5.69 6.24
C PHE A 71 6.51 4.46 6.76
N LEU A 72 7.10 3.74 7.72
CA LEU A 72 6.49 2.61 8.40
C LEU A 72 5.19 3.01 9.11
N THR A 73 5.18 4.12 9.85
CA THR A 73 3.97 4.61 10.51
C THR A 73 2.85 4.92 9.51
N VAL A 74 3.17 5.59 8.40
CA VAL A 74 2.18 5.89 7.35
C VAL A 74 1.66 4.60 6.71
N ALA A 75 2.56 3.67 6.37
CA ALA A 75 2.19 2.39 5.78
C ALA A 75 1.33 1.55 6.73
N LEU A 76 1.67 1.51 8.03
CA LEU A 76 0.90 0.81 9.05
C LEU A 76 -0.50 1.42 9.23
N LEU A 77 -0.63 2.75 9.27
CA LEU A 77 -1.93 3.40 9.38
C LEU A 77 -2.81 3.10 8.17
N GLY A 78 -2.24 3.17 6.95
CA GLY A 78 -2.95 2.80 5.73
C GLY A 78 -3.35 1.31 5.72
N PHE A 79 -2.47 0.44 6.21
CA PHE A 79 -2.73 -0.99 6.32
C PHE A 79 -3.82 -1.31 7.35
N LEU A 80 -3.81 -0.67 8.52
CA LEU A 80 -4.87 -0.86 9.52
C LEU A 80 -6.24 -0.42 8.97
N GLY A 81 -6.28 0.67 8.20
CA GLY A 81 -7.47 1.08 7.47
C GLY A 81 -7.91 0.03 6.44
N ASN A 82 -6.98 -0.48 5.63
CA ASN A 82 -7.23 -1.56 4.67
C ASN A 82 -7.78 -2.82 5.36
N GLN A 83 -7.15 -3.22 6.47
CA GLN A 83 -7.54 -4.39 7.25
C GLN A 83 -8.94 -4.23 7.83
N GLY A 84 -9.27 -3.05 8.36
CA GLY A 84 -10.61 -2.74 8.87
C GLY A 84 -11.66 -2.80 7.77
N LEU A 85 -11.39 -2.20 6.60
CA LEU A 85 -12.29 -2.23 5.44
C LEU A 85 -12.48 -3.64 4.90
N LEU A 86 -11.40 -4.42 4.79
CA LEU A 86 -11.44 -5.81 4.36
C LEU A 86 -12.28 -6.65 5.31
N TRP A 87 -12.06 -6.52 6.62
CA TRP A 87 -12.83 -7.23 7.64
C TRP A 87 -14.30 -6.85 7.60
N LEU A 88 -14.62 -5.56 7.49
CA LEU A 88 -16.00 -5.07 7.40
C LEU A 88 -16.68 -5.63 6.14
N ALA A 89 -16.03 -5.52 4.98
CA ALA A 89 -16.60 -6.00 3.72
C ALA A 89 -16.84 -7.51 3.73
N LEU A 90 -15.90 -8.32 4.25
CA LEU A 90 -16.09 -9.77 4.37
C LEU A 90 -17.13 -10.17 5.42
N THR A 91 -17.39 -9.32 6.42
CA THR A 91 -18.40 -9.58 7.45
C THR A 91 -19.82 -9.28 6.95
N TYR A 92 -19.99 -8.20 6.17
CA TYR A 92 -21.30 -7.72 5.72
C TYR A 92 -21.66 -8.16 4.30
N THR A 93 -20.73 -8.74 3.55
CA THR A 93 -20.99 -9.21 2.19
C THR A 93 -20.53 -10.65 1.99
N PRO A 94 -21.28 -11.48 1.24
CA PRO A 94 -20.87 -12.85 0.91
C PRO A 94 -19.86 -12.91 -0.26
N LEU A 95 -19.17 -11.79 -0.54
CA LEU A 95 -18.29 -11.68 -1.69
C LEU A 95 -16.98 -12.45 -1.47
N PRO A 96 -16.41 -13.04 -2.53
CA PRO A 96 -15.17 -13.80 -2.42
C PRO A 96 -13.99 -12.88 -2.12
N PHE A 97 -13.02 -13.41 -1.36
CA PHE A 97 -11.85 -12.65 -0.87
C PHE A 97 -11.11 -11.87 -1.96
N TRP A 98 -10.85 -12.50 -3.11
CA TRP A 98 -10.13 -11.87 -4.22
C TRP A 98 -10.84 -10.60 -4.73
N PHE A 99 -12.18 -10.63 -4.77
CA PHE A 99 -12.99 -9.52 -5.25
C PHE A 99 -13.02 -8.38 -4.23
N VAL A 100 -13.20 -8.72 -2.95
CA VAL A 100 -13.18 -7.73 -1.86
C VAL A 100 -11.81 -7.08 -1.73
N LEU A 101 -10.74 -7.88 -1.76
CA LEU A 101 -9.36 -7.36 -1.71
C LEU A 101 -9.10 -6.41 -2.87
N GLY A 102 -9.49 -6.79 -4.09
CA GLY A 102 -9.37 -5.92 -5.28
C GLY A 102 -10.12 -4.61 -5.12
N MET A 103 -11.38 -4.64 -4.68
CA MET A 103 -12.17 -3.42 -4.44
C MET A 103 -11.54 -2.51 -3.39
N VAL A 104 -11.14 -3.05 -2.24
CA VAL A 104 -10.53 -2.25 -1.16
C VAL A 104 -9.22 -1.62 -1.64
N MET A 105 -8.40 -2.35 -2.41
CA MET A 105 -7.16 -1.82 -2.98
C MET A 105 -7.42 -0.69 -3.97
N VAL A 106 -8.44 -0.81 -4.84
CA VAL A 106 -8.83 0.27 -5.76
C VAL A 106 -9.34 1.49 -4.98
N ILE A 107 -10.20 1.29 -3.98
CA ILE A 107 -10.72 2.38 -3.15
C ILE A 107 -9.57 3.14 -2.47
N ILE A 108 -8.61 2.42 -1.89
CA ILE A 108 -7.44 3.04 -1.24
C ILE A 108 -6.53 3.73 -2.25
N ALA A 109 -6.29 3.13 -3.42
CA ALA A 109 -5.49 3.75 -4.47
C ALA A 109 -6.12 5.05 -4.97
N VAL A 110 -7.44 5.04 -5.23
CA VAL A 110 -8.20 6.23 -5.63
C VAL A 110 -8.21 7.27 -4.53
N SER A 111 -8.43 6.87 -3.27
CA SER A 111 -8.42 7.81 -2.12
C SER A 111 -7.05 8.45 -1.95
N THR A 112 -5.98 7.66 -2.07
CA THR A 112 -4.59 8.13 -2.01
C THR A 112 -4.29 9.08 -3.16
N TRP A 113 -4.77 8.78 -4.38
CA TRP A 113 -4.63 9.66 -5.54
C TRP A 113 -5.43 10.95 -5.39
N LEU A 114 -6.68 10.90 -4.91
CA LEU A 114 -7.51 12.08 -4.66
C LEU A 114 -6.88 12.96 -3.57
N LEU A 115 -6.43 12.38 -2.45
CA LEU A 115 -5.69 13.11 -1.42
C LEU A 115 -4.41 13.72 -1.98
N SER A 116 -3.65 12.98 -2.79
CA SER A 116 -2.45 13.51 -3.45
C SER A 116 -2.81 14.63 -4.44
N ARG A 117 -3.93 14.52 -5.13
CA ARG A 117 -4.42 15.53 -6.09
C ARG A 117 -4.91 16.79 -5.39
N PHE A 118 -5.75 16.68 -4.38
CA PHE A 118 -6.34 17.83 -3.68
C PHE A 118 -5.38 18.47 -2.67
N TRP A 119 -4.40 17.72 -2.16
CA TRP A 119 -3.47 18.20 -1.13
C TRP A 119 -2.07 18.51 -1.65
N ALA A 120 -1.51 17.70 -2.56
CA ALA A 120 -0.18 17.95 -3.14
C ALA A 120 -0.22 18.75 -4.45
N PHE A 121 -1.38 18.83 -5.12
CA PHE A 121 -1.58 19.63 -6.33
C PHE A 121 -2.68 20.69 -6.15
N GLN A 122 -2.56 21.51 -5.10
CA GLN A 122 -2.96 22.92 -5.25
C GLN A 122 -2.01 23.58 -6.26
N TYR A 123 -2.20 23.29 -7.55
CA TYR A 123 -1.90 24.27 -8.57
C TYR A 123 -3.09 25.23 -8.56
N THR A 124 -2.75 26.49 -8.34
CA THR A 124 -3.59 27.69 -8.43
C THR A 124 -4.69 27.60 -9.49
#